data_AF-A0ABC8JSC4-F1
#
_entry.id   AF-A0ABC8JSC4-F1
#
_cell.length_a   1.000
_cell.length_b   1.000
_cell.length_c   1.000
_cell.angle_alpha   90.00
_cell.angle_beta   90.00
_cell.angle_gamma   90.00
#
_symmetry.space_group_name_H-M   'P 1'
#
loop_
_entity.id
_entity.type
_entity.pdbx_description
1 polymer ?
#
loop_
_entity_poly.entity_id
_entity_poly.type
_entity_poly.pdbx_seq_one_letter_code
_entity_poly.pdbx_strand_id
1 'polypeptide(L)' 'MEDLMAKEMCQAKQALLSGCSAGGLAAILRCDDFGNMFPPSTRVKCLTDAGFFLDA' A
#
# COMPACT_ATOMS: atom_id res chain seq x y z
N MET A 1 -0.52 10.26 -5.19
CA MET A 1 -1.20 9.00 -5.58
C MET A 1 -2.34 9.28 -6.54
N GLU A 2 -3.08 10.38 -6.35
CA GLU A 2 -4.06 10.90 -7.32
C GLU A 2 -3.56 10.89 -8.77
N ASP A 3 -2.33 11.35 -9.02
CA ASP A 3 -1.72 11.32 -10.36
C ASP A 3 -1.66 9.92 -10.99
N LEU A 4 -1.37 8.90 -10.18
CA LEU A 4 -1.32 7.51 -10.65
C LEU A 4 -2.73 6.96 -10.83
N MET A 5 -3.66 7.31 -9.95
CA MET A 5 -5.08 6.95 -10.08
C MET A 5 -5.68 7.50 -11.37
N ALA A 6 -5.32 8.73 -11.75
CA ALA A 6 -5.69 9.34 -13.03
C ALA A 6 -5.02 8.68 -14.24
N LYS A 7 -3.87 8.00 -14.03
CA LYS A 7 -3.15 7.21 -15.04
C LYS A 7 -3.51 5.73 -14.94
N GLU A 8 -4.80 5.43 -14.91
CA GLU A 8 -5.37 4.06 -14.97
C GLU A 8 -5.09 3.16 -13.76
N MET A 9 -4.37 3.61 -12.72
CA MET A 9 -4.18 2.79 -11.51
C MET A 9 -5.52 2.47 -10.82
N CYS A 10 -6.54 3.33 -10.96
CA CYS A 10 -7.90 3.08 -10.46
C CYS A 10 -8.57 1.83 -11.06
N GLN A 11 -8.10 1.36 -12.22
CA GLN A 11 -8.60 0.15 -12.89
C GLN A 11 -7.73 -1.09 -12.62
N ALA A 12 -6.70 -0.97 -11.79
CA ALA A 12 -5.81 -2.09 -11.49
C ALA A 12 -6.58 -3.27 -10.88
N LYS A 13 -6.31 -4.48 -11.38
CA LYS A 13 -6.85 -5.71 -10.79
C LYS A 13 -6.12 -6.09 -9.50
N GLN A 14 -4.85 -5.70 -9.40
CA GLN A 14 -3.99 -5.98 -8.27
C GLN A 14 -3.14 -4.73 -7.99
N ALA A 15 -2.96 -4.40 -6.72
CA ALA A 15 -2.07 -3.34 -6.29
C ALA A 15 -1.23 -3.83 -5.10
N LEU A 16 0.04 -3.49 -5.11
CA LEU A 16 0.98 -3.82 -4.05
C LEU A 16 1.61 -2.54 -3.52
N LEU A 17 1.40 -2.24 -2.25
CA LEU A 17 2.16 -1.21 -1.54
C LEU A 17 3.32 -1.89 -0.80
N SER A 18 4.55 -1.61 -1.22
CA SER A 18 5.75 -2.13 -0.56
C SER A 18 6.66 -1.01 -0.09
N GLY A 19 7.47 -1.31 0.92
CA GLY A 19 8.52 -0.41 1.39
C GLY A 19 9.54 -1.14 2.27
N CYS A 20 10.72 -0.54 2.43
CA CYS A 20 11.83 -1.07 3.23
C CYS A 20 12.13 -0.14 4.43
N SER A 21 12.53 -0.69 5.58
CA SER A 21 12.88 0.06 6.79
C SER A 21 11.72 0.96 7.24
N ALA A 22 11.94 2.27 7.41
CA ALA A 22 10.88 3.25 7.68
C ALA A 22 9.76 3.22 6.61
N GLY A 23 10.09 2.92 5.36
CA GLY A 23 9.10 2.72 4.29
C GLY A 23 8.26 1.45 4.48
N GLY A 24 8.85 0.39 5.05
CA GLY A 24 8.13 -0.84 5.36
C GLY A 24 7.15 -0.66 6.52
N LEU A 25 7.54 0.11 7.54
CA LEU A 25 6.65 0.53 8.62
C LEU A 25 5.50 1.40 8.07
N ALA A 26 5.83 2.36 7.19
CA ALA A 26 4.81 3.18 6.54
C ALA A 26 3.85 2.36 5.65
N ALA A 27 4.36 1.37 4.91
CA ALA A 27 3.55 0.53 4.03
C ALA A 27 2.49 -0.28 4.80
N ILE A 28 2.84 -0.79 5.99
CA ILE A 28 1.85 -1.51 6.82
C ILE A 28 0.89 -0.55 7.54
N LEU A 29 1.38 0.58 8.07
CA LEU A 29 0.55 1.58 8.76
C LEU A 29 -0.47 2.25 7.83
N ARG A 30 -0.18 2.34 6.53
CA ARG A 30 -1.06 2.98 5.53
C ARG A 30 -1.76 1.99 4.61
N CYS A 31 -1.71 0.70 4.93
CA CYS A 31 -2.24 -0.34 4.05
C CYS A 31 -3.74 -0.20 3.81
N ASP A 32 -4.52 0.08 4.86
CA ASP A 32 -5.97 0.23 4.77
C ASP A 32 -6.35 1.50 3.99
N ASP A 33 -5.67 2.61 4.25
CA ASP A 33 -5.85 3.86 3.48
C ASP A 33 -5.63 3.62 1.99
N PHE A 34 -4.53 2.93 1.65
CA PHE A 34 -4.21 2.56 0.27
C PHE A 34 -5.28 1.65 -0.33
N GLY A 35 -5.76 0.65 0.42
CA GLY A 35 -6.85 -0.23 0.02
C GLY A 35 -8.15 0.51 -0.29
N ASN A 36 -8.50 1.48 0.56
CA ASN A 36 -9.71 2.29 0.45
C ASN A 36 -9.73 3.21 -0.77
N MET A 37 -8.60 3.39 -1.45
CA MET A 37 -8.53 4.13 -2.72
C MET A 37 -9.06 3.33 -3.92
N PHE A 38 -9.23 2.02 -3.78
CA PHE A 38 -9.65 1.14 -4.88
C PHE A 38 -11.06 0.58 -4.69
N PRO A 39 -11.73 0.18 -5.77
CA PRO A 39 -12.98 -0.59 -5.65
C PRO A 39 -12.72 -1.96 -4.99
N PRO A 40 -13.75 -2.59 -4.38
CA PRO A 40 -13.61 -3.91 -3.74
C PRO A 40 -13.16 -5.05 -4.67
N SER A 41 -13.26 -4.85 -5.99
CA SER A 41 -12.80 -5.80 -7.00
C SER A 41 -11.27 -5.84 -7.15
N THR A 42 -10.56 -4.80 -6.71
CA THR A 42 -9.09 -4.75 -6.76
C THR A 42 -8.49 -5.52 -5.59
N ARG A 43 -7.61 -6.48 -5.89
CA ARG A 43 -6.85 -7.19 -4.85
C ARG A 43 -5.68 -6.34 -4.39
N VAL A 44 -5.82 -5.71 -3.24
CA VAL A 44 -4.76 -4.94 -2.60
C VAL A 44 -3.96 -5.83 -1.64
N LYS A 45 -2.64 -5.70 -1.67
CA LYS A 45 -1.70 -6.32 -0.73
C LYS A 45 -0.69 -5.27 -0.28
N CYS A 46 -0.17 -5.45 0.93
CA CYS A 46 0.92 -4.63 1.44
C CYS A 46 2.06 -5.54 1.91
N LEU A 47 3.29 -5.11 1.64
CA LEU A 47 4.51 -5.82 2.02
C LEU A 47 5.39 -4.87 2.84
N THR A 48 5.70 -5.28 4.05
CA THR A 48 6.66 -4.60 4.91
C THR A 48 7.99 -5.36 4.85
N ASP A 49 9.03 -4.70 4.38
CA ASP A 49 10.40 -5.20 4.42
C ASP A 49 11.18 -4.42 5.49
N ALA A 50 11.81 -5.12 6.43
CA ALA A 50 12.54 -4.53 7.56
C ALA A 50 11.78 -3.43 8.35
N GLY A 51 10.44 -3.44 8.34
CA GLY A 51 9.60 -2.38 8.90
C GLY A 51 8.95 -2.70 10.26
N PHE A 52 9.29 -3.85 10.85
CA PHE A 52 8.80 -4.23 12.18
C PHE A 52 9.82 -3.85 13.25
N PHE A 53 9.39 -3.04 14.21
CA PHE A 53 10.20 -2.56 15.32
C PHE A 53 9.55 -2.97 16.65
N LEU A 54 10.37 -3.32 17.64
CA LEU A 54 9.92 -3.53 19.02
C LEU A 54 10.24 -2.26 19.81
N ASP A 55 9.28 -1.78 20.58
CA ASP A 55 9.52 -0.72 21.57
C ASP A 55 10.27 -1.30 22.77
N ALA A 56 11.19 -0.52 23.34
CA ALA A 56 12.12 -0.97 24.38
C ALA A 56 11.64 -0.62 25.79
#